data_AF-A0A3A9ENI4-F1
#
_entry.id   AF-A0A3A9ENI4-F1
#
_cell.length_a   1.000
_cell.length_b   1.000
_cell.length_c   1.000
_cell.angle_alpha   90.00
_cell.angle_beta   90.00
_cell.angle_gamma   90.00
#
_symmetry.space_group_name_H-M   'P 1'
#
loop_
_entity.id
_entity.type
_entity.pdbx_description
1 polymer ?
#
loop_
_entity_poly.entity_id
_entity_poly.type
_entity_poly.pdbx_seq_one_letter_code
_entity_poly.pdbx_strand_id
1 'polypeptide(L)' 'METDIAIMDMNQLEFAVFCIENIAIRLGVNAGRVYRASEDSHILHGYIVPEYDVLHTQSKDYIVDDILMVMKERGVEI' A
#
# COMPACT_ATOMS: atom_id res chain seq x y z
N MET A 1 -18.57 -10.83 5.02
CA MET A 1 -17.12 -10.85 5.26
C MET A 1 -16.50 -10.54 3.93
N GLU A 2 -15.94 -9.35 3.75
CA GLU A 2 -14.94 -9.17 2.71
C GLU A 2 -13.76 -10.06 3.08
N THR A 3 -13.35 -10.91 2.14
CA THR A 3 -12.19 -11.77 2.30
C THR A 3 -10.95 -10.99 1.93
N ASP A 4 -10.01 -10.89 2.85
CA ASP A 4 -8.70 -10.30 2.59
C ASP A 4 -8.06 -10.95 1.37
N ILE A 5 -7.74 -10.15 0.36
CA ILE A 5 -7.06 -10.64 -0.84
C ILE A 5 -5.61 -10.91 -0.47
N ALA A 6 -5.24 -12.19 -0.46
CA ALA A 6 -3.86 -12.60 -0.23
C ALA A 6 -2.96 -12.21 -1.40
N ILE A 7 -1.67 -12.01 -1.10
CA ILE A 7 -0.64 -11.90 -2.13
C ILE A 7 -0.48 -13.28 -2.78
N MET A 8 -0.71 -13.37 -4.08
CA MET A 8 -0.79 -14.65 -4.81
C MET A 8 0.49 -14.98 -5.58
N ASP A 9 1.31 -13.97 -5.91
CA ASP A 9 2.53 -14.15 -6.68
C ASP A 9 3.66 -13.17 -6.29
N MET A 10 4.83 -13.39 -6.90
CA MET A 10 6.02 -12.57 -6.64
C MET A 10 5.88 -11.13 -7.12
N ASN A 11 5.14 -10.87 -8.20
CA ASN A 11 4.99 -9.51 -8.71
C ASN A 11 4.15 -8.66 -7.76
N GLN A 12 3.08 -9.23 -7.21
CA GLN A 12 2.27 -8.59 -6.18
C GLN A 12 3.05 -8.37 -4.89
N LEU A 13 3.90 -9.33 -4.50
CA LEU A 13 4.79 -9.17 -3.35
C LEU A 13 5.78 -8.02 -3.55
N GLU A 14 6.47 -8.00 -4.69
CA GLU A 14 7.43 -6.94 -5.02
C GLU A 14 6.75 -5.57 -5.08
N PHE A 15 5.54 -5.50 -5.64
CA PHE A 15 4.76 -4.27 -5.69
C PHE A 15 4.30 -3.77 -4.31
N ALA A 16 3.84 -4.67 -3.45
CA ALA A 16 3.47 -4.33 -2.08
C ALA A 16 4.67 -3.77 -1.30
N VAL A 17 5.83 -4.44 -1.39
CA VAL A 17 7.08 -3.97 -0.78
C VAL A 17 7.48 -2.61 -1.36
N PHE A 18 7.42 -2.44 -2.67
CA PHE A 18 7.70 -1.17 -3.35
C PHE A 18 6.82 -0.03 -2.82
N CYS A 19 5.51 -0.25 -2.67
CA CYS A 19 4.60 0.77 -2.16
C CYS A 19 4.95 1.16 -0.73
N ILE A 20 5.15 0.17 0.15
CA ILE A 20 5.48 0.39 1.57
C ILE A 20 6.79 1.18 1.71
N GLU A 21 7.83 0.79 0.98
CA GLU A 21 9.13 1.46 1.04
C GLU A 21 9.08 2.89 0.53
N ASN A 22 8.39 3.14 -0.59
CA ASN A 22 8.33 4.49 -1.16
C ASN A 22 7.46 5.45 -0.35
N ILE A 23 6.39 4.96 0.29
CA ILE A 23 5.63 5.73 1.28
C ILE A 23 6.51 6.06 2.48
N ALA A 24 7.29 5.08 2.98
CA ALA A 24 8.19 5.30 4.09
C ALA A 24 9.26 6.35 3.78
N ILE A 25 9.85 6.30 2.59
CA ILE A 25 10.80 7.30 2.08
C ILE A 25 10.13 8.68 1.98
N ARG A 26 8.91 8.75 1.41
CA ARG A 26 8.17 10.00 1.24
C ARG A 26 7.88 10.70 2.57
N LEU A 27 7.57 9.93 3.61
CA LEU A 27 7.24 10.45 4.94
C LEU A 27 8.46 10.55 5.88
N GLY A 28 9.62 10.02 5.49
CA GLY A 28 10.80 9.97 6.36
C GLY A 28 10.63 9.07 7.59
N VAL A 29 9.86 7.98 7.46
CA VAL A 29 9.57 7.04 8.54
C VAL A 29 10.12 5.63 8.24
N ASN A 30 10.04 4.73 9.22
CA ASN A 30 10.44 3.34 9.03
C ASN A 30 9.40 2.54 8.22
N ALA A 31 9.84 1.75 7.24
CA ALA A 31 8.97 0.92 6.40
C ALA A 31 8.11 -0.08 7.20
N GLY A 32 8.61 -0.63 8.30
CA GLY A 32 7.84 -1.50 9.19
C GLY A 32 6.71 -0.79 9.94
N ARG A 33 6.77 0.54 10.08
CA ARG A 33 5.64 1.36 10.58
C ARG A 33 4.55 1.47 9.53
N VAL A 34 4.93 1.75 8.29
CA VAL A 34 4.02 1.79 7.13
C VAL A 34 3.38 0.43 6.90
N TYR A 35 4.15 -0.66 6.93
CA TYR A 35 3.61 -2.02 6.77
C TYR A 35 2.53 -2.32 7.81
N ARG A 36 2.81 -2.09 9.10
CA ARG A 36 1.83 -2.33 10.17
C ARG A 36 0.58 -1.46 10.02
N ALA A 37 0.75 -0.17 9.73
CA ALA A 37 -0.38 0.72 9.49
C ALA A 37 -1.23 0.22 8.31
N SER A 38 -0.61 -0.22 7.21
CA SER A 38 -1.33 -0.74 6.04
C SER A 38 -2.00 -2.09 6.27
N GLU A 39 -1.39 -2.97 7.07
CA GLU A 39 -1.95 -4.26 7.46
C GLU A 39 -3.17 -4.08 8.38
N ASP A 40 -2.98 -3.36 9.49
CA ASP A 40 -4.01 -3.16 10.53
C ASP A 40 -5.24 -2.39 10.00
N SER A 41 -5.03 -1.52 9.00
CA SER A 41 -6.10 -0.73 8.37
C SER A 41 -6.68 -1.37 7.10
N HIS A 42 -6.24 -2.58 6.75
CA HIS A 42 -6.69 -3.28 5.55
C HIS A 42 -6.40 -2.51 4.24
N ILE A 43 -5.42 -1.60 4.24
CA ILE A 43 -4.93 -0.91 3.03
C ILE A 43 -4.11 -1.87 2.17
N LEU A 44 -3.30 -2.73 2.78
CA LEU A 44 -2.49 -3.68 2.01
C LEU A 44 -3.39 -4.67 1.26
N HIS A 45 -4.28 -5.35 1.99
CA HIS A 45 -5.13 -6.41 1.44
C HIS A 45 -6.45 -5.92 0.82
N GLY A 46 -6.88 -4.70 1.14
CA GLY A 46 -8.13 -4.11 0.64
C GLY A 46 -7.94 -2.91 -0.29
N TYR A 47 -6.70 -2.61 -0.70
CA TYR A 47 -6.43 -1.59 -1.70
C TYR A 47 -5.19 -1.88 -2.54
N ILE A 48 -4.00 -1.98 -1.94
CA ILE A 48 -2.73 -2.12 -2.67
C ILE A 48 -2.69 -3.41 -3.52
N VAL A 49 -3.00 -4.56 -2.92
CA VAL A 49 -3.01 -5.85 -3.63
C VAL A 49 -4.19 -5.97 -4.61
N PRO A 50 -5.44 -5.64 -4.23
CA PRO A 50 -6.57 -5.67 -5.17
C PRO A 50 -6.38 -4.80 -6.42
N GLU A 51 -5.80 -3.61 -6.26
CA GLU A 51 -5.63 -2.64 -7.34
C GLU A 51 -4.27 -2.78 -8.07
N TYR A 52 -3.52 -3.87 -7.82
CA TYR A 52 -2.21 -4.12 -8.41
C TYR A 52 -2.20 -3.86 -9.93
N ASP A 53 -3.14 -4.45 -10.68
CA ASP A 53 -3.20 -4.36 -12.14
C ASP A 53 -3.32 -2.92 -12.66
N VAL A 54 -3.95 -2.02 -11.89
CA VAL A 54 -4.15 -0.62 -12.26
C VAL A 54 -3.03 0.26 -11.72
N LEU A 55 -2.65 0.09 -10.45
CA LEU A 55 -1.64 0.91 -9.80
C LEU A 55 -0.24 0.66 -10.40
N HIS A 56 0.12 -0.58 -10.74
CA HIS A 56 1.46 -0.89 -11.24
C HIS A 56 1.78 -0.29 -12.62
N THR A 57 0.78 0.22 -13.34
CA THR A 57 0.97 0.93 -14.61
C THR A 57 1.22 2.43 -14.42
N GLN A 58 1.05 2.96 -13.20
CA GLN A 58 1.16 4.38 -12.90
C GLN A 58 2.59 4.79 -12.54
N SER A 59 2.85 6.10 -12.52
CA SER A 59 4.14 6.62 -12.04
C SER A 59 4.28 6.38 -10.53
N LYS A 60 5.53 6.25 -10.07
CA LYS A 60 5.84 6.11 -8.64
C LYS A 60 5.18 7.20 -7.78
N ASP A 61 5.30 8.46 -8.18
CA ASP A 61 4.77 9.56 -7.37
C ASP A 61 3.24 9.53 -7.30
N TYR A 62 2.57 9.14 -8.39
CA TYR A 62 1.12 8.95 -8.39
C TYR A 62 0.70 7.82 -7.44
N ILE A 63 1.33 6.65 -7.52
CA ILE A 63 1.02 5.50 -6.64
C ILE A 63 1.15 5.89 -5.17
N VAL A 64 2.23 6.59 -4.82
CA VAL A 64 2.47 7.02 -3.43
C VAL A 64 1.45 8.05 -2.98
N ASP A 65 1.13 9.05 -3.81
CA ASP A 65 0.15 10.09 -3.47
C ASP A 65 -1.26 9.51 -3.30
N ASP A 66 -1.64 8.58 -4.18
CA ASP A 66 -2.93 7.91 -4.20
C ASP A 66 -3.13 7.05 -2.94
N ILE A 67 -2.15 6.20 -2.59
CA ILE A 67 -2.23 5.39 -1.37
C ILE A 67 -2.26 6.29 -0.12
N LEU A 68 -1.46 7.37 -0.07
CA LEU A 68 -1.50 8.32 1.05
C LEU A 68 -2.86 9.03 1.16
N MET A 69 -3.49 9.35 0.03
CA MET A 69 -4.84 9.91 0.00
C MET A 69 -5.86 8.92 0.57
N VAL A 70 -5.83 7.65 0.14
CA VAL A 70 -6.73 6.61 0.68
C VAL A 70 -6.50 6.40 2.18
N MET A 71 -5.24 6.34 2.63
CA MET A 71 -4.91 6.23 4.06
C MET A 71 -5.50 7.39 4.86
N LYS A 72 -5.39 8.62 4.34
CA LYS A 72 -5.97 9.81 4.96
C LYS A 72 -7.50 9.76 5.01
N GLU A 73 -8.15 9.37 3.91
CA GLU A 73 -9.62 9.25 3.84
C GLU A 73 -10.16 8.19 4.79
N ARG A 74 -9.40 7.11 5.01
CA ARG A 74 -9.73 6.04 5.96
C ARG A 74 -9.26 6.33 7.39
N GLY A 75 -8.66 7.49 7.66
CA GLY A 75 -8.22 7.89 8.99
C GLY A 75 -7.04 7.06 9.54
N VAL A 76 -6.21 6.51 8.66
CA VAL A 76 -5.04 5.71 9.01
C VAL A 76 -3.88 6.63 9.35
N GLU A 77 -3.34 6.48 10.56
CA GLU A 77 -2.13 7.19 10.99
C GLU A 77 -0.91 6.31 10.73
N ILE A 78 0.08 6.87 10.03
CA ILE A 78 1.38 6.23 9.86
C ILE A 78 2.28 6.68 10.97
#